data_AF-A0A6M3XYU9-F1
#
_entry.id   AF-A0A6M3XYU9-F1
#
_cell.length_a   1.000
_cell.length_b   1.000
_cell.length_c   1.000
_cell.angle_alpha   90.00
_cell.angle_beta   90.00
_cell.angle_gamma   90.00
#
_symmetry.space_group_name_H-M   'P 1'
#
loop_
_entity.id
_entity.type
_entity.pdbx_description
1 polymer ?
#
loop_
_entity_poly.entity_id
_entity_poly.type
_entity_poly.pdbx_seq_one_letter_code
_entity_poly.pdbx_strand_id
1 'polypeptide(L)'
;MENVIHNYTGYGTQGENYKPHQDIKEIAKIVKSTLKKEFPDCNFSVQIERYSGGQSLNISLMSAPWEAIINTGSIIDRKFVSTSEQGYEFKKHTQLNQYQFNNPYEGQTACADGIPEGWNNGAILTREAWNCMERAYKIASGYNYDDSDGMIDYFNTNFYLHLNIGKWDNPFQRKGGKS
;
A
#
# COMPACT_ATOMS: atom_id res chain seq x y z
N MET A 1 -19.00 -29.11 -2.74
CA MET A 1 -19.92 -28.02 -2.33
C MET A 1 -19.45 -26.77 -3.03
N GLU A 2 -20.23 -26.24 -3.95
CA GLU A 2 -19.97 -24.93 -4.52
C GLU A 2 -20.16 -23.90 -3.41
N ASN A 3 -19.08 -23.23 -3.03
CA ASN A 3 -19.15 -22.16 -2.04
C ASN A 3 -19.79 -20.95 -2.71
N VAL A 4 -21.08 -20.76 -2.46
CA VAL A 4 -21.79 -19.53 -2.80
C VAL A 4 -21.20 -18.42 -1.93
N ILE A 5 -20.47 -17.51 -2.56
CA ILE A 5 -19.98 -16.31 -1.89
C ILE A 5 -21.21 -15.43 -1.66
N HIS A 6 -21.61 -15.30 -0.39
CA HIS A 6 -22.65 -14.35 0.00
C HIS A 6 -22.05 -12.95 -0.02
N ASN A 7 -22.49 -12.12 -0.97
CA ASN A 7 -22.20 -10.69 -1.04
C ASN A 7 -23.39 -9.97 -0.40
N TYR A 8 -23.26 -9.64 0.89
CA TYR A 8 -24.32 -9.03 1.70
C TYR A 8 -24.48 -7.55 1.37
N THR A 9 -23.38 -6.84 1.09
CA THR A 9 -23.41 -5.39 0.84
C THR A 9 -23.75 -5.05 -0.61
N GLY A 10 -23.62 -6.01 -1.54
CA GLY A 10 -23.74 -5.79 -2.98
C GLY A 10 -22.47 -5.24 -3.64
N TYR A 11 -21.44 -4.88 -2.86
CA TYR A 11 -20.17 -4.33 -3.34
C TYR A 11 -18.94 -5.15 -2.92
N GLY A 12 -19.15 -6.35 -2.37
CA GLY A 12 -18.06 -7.23 -1.98
C GLY A 12 -17.08 -7.53 -3.12
N THR A 13 -15.79 -7.54 -2.79
CA THR A 13 -14.69 -7.81 -3.72
C THR A 13 -13.99 -9.12 -3.38
N GLN A 14 -13.49 -9.79 -4.41
CA GLN A 14 -12.73 -11.02 -4.26
C GLN A 14 -11.53 -11.03 -5.21
N GLY A 15 -10.34 -11.27 -4.66
CA GLY A 15 -9.13 -11.45 -5.41
C GLY A 15 -9.10 -12.76 -6.21
N GLU A 16 -8.41 -12.76 -7.34
CA GLU A 16 -8.28 -13.89 -8.26
C GLU A 16 -7.70 -15.18 -7.64
N ASN A 17 -6.92 -15.04 -6.56
CA ASN A 17 -6.25 -16.14 -5.85
C ASN A 17 -6.92 -16.45 -4.50
N TYR A 18 -8.05 -15.82 -4.18
CA TYR A 18 -8.76 -16.07 -2.93
C TYR A 18 -9.19 -17.53 -2.81
N LYS A 19 -8.90 -18.10 -1.63
CA LYS A 19 -9.35 -19.44 -1.24
C LYS A 19 -9.99 -19.35 0.14
N PRO A 20 -11.22 -19.85 0.31
CA PRO A 20 -11.85 -19.93 1.62
C PRO A 20 -10.95 -20.66 2.62
N HIS A 21 -10.88 -20.14 3.84
CA HIS A 21 -10.09 -20.70 4.95
C HIS A 21 -8.57 -20.79 4.73
N GLN A 22 -8.02 -20.12 3.72
CA GLN A 22 -6.56 -20.01 3.58
C GLN A 22 -5.97 -19.21 4.75
N ASP A 23 -4.94 -19.75 5.41
CA ASP A 23 -4.29 -19.06 6.53
C ASP A 23 -3.49 -17.85 5.99
N ILE A 24 -3.71 -16.68 6.59
CA ILE A 24 -2.96 -15.46 6.28
C ILE A 24 -1.43 -15.65 6.38
N LYS A 25 -0.95 -16.61 7.20
CA LYS A 25 0.47 -16.99 7.28
C LYS A 25 1.01 -17.50 5.95
N GLU A 26 0.22 -18.26 5.21
CA GLU A 26 0.60 -18.75 3.88
C GLU A 26 0.59 -17.60 2.88
N ILE A 27 -0.44 -16.75 2.93
CA ILE A 27 -0.57 -15.56 2.08
C ILE A 27 0.64 -14.63 2.30
N ALA A 28 1.00 -14.33 3.55
CA ALA A 28 2.16 -13.50 3.88
C ALA A 28 3.48 -14.07 3.36
N LYS A 29 3.66 -15.40 3.42
CA LYS A 29 4.84 -16.07 2.85
C LYS A 29 4.90 -15.93 1.33
N ILE A 30 3.76 -16.09 0.65
CA ILE A 30 3.65 -15.93 -0.80
C ILE A 30 3.97 -14.48 -1.18
N VAL A 31 3.29 -13.50 -0.56
CA VAL A 31 3.50 -12.07 -0.78
C VAL A 31 4.97 -11.70 -0.60
N LYS A 32 5.58 -12.10 0.53
CA LYS A 32 6.99 -11.83 0.81
C LYS A 32 7.93 -12.47 -0.23
N SER A 33 7.66 -13.70 -0.63
CA SER A 33 8.47 -14.42 -1.62
C SER A 33 8.38 -13.77 -3.01
N THR A 34 7.17 -13.40 -3.44
CA THR A 34 6.93 -12.74 -4.73
C THR A 34 7.60 -11.37 -4.76
N LEU A 35 7.41 -10.55 -3.72
CA LEU A 35 8.05 -9.23 -3.63
C LEU A 35 9.58 -9.32 -3.64
N LYS A 36 10.16 -10.30 -2.94
CA LYS A 36 11.61 -10.51 -2.95
C LYS A 36 12.14 -10.96 -4.32
N LYS A 37 11.33 -11.71 -5.09
CA LYS A 37 11.69 -12.14 -6.45
C LYS A 37 11.62 -10.98 -7.44
N GLU A 38 10.60 -10.15 -7.36
CA GLU A 38 10.37 -9.05 -8.31
C GLU A 38 11.22 -7.80 -7.97
N PHE A 39 11.47 -7.56 -6.69
CA PHE A 39 12.24 -6.41 -6.19
C PHE A 39 13.38 -6.89 -5.26
N PRO A 40 14.40 -7.58 -5.79
CA PRO A 40 15.47 -8.16 -4.98
C PRO A 40 16.30 -7.12 -4.22
N ASP A 41 16.38 -5.89 -4.74
CA ASP A 41 17.11 -4.78 -4.11
C ASP A 41 16.27 -4.03 -3.08
N CYS A 42 14.98 -4.35 -2.94
CA CYS A 42 14.11 -3.79 -1.91
C CYS A 42 14.10 -4.68 -0.66
N ASN A 43 13.91 -4.07 0.51
CA ASN A 43 13.67 -4.79 1.76
C ASN A 43 12.24 -4.54 2.22
N PHE A 44 11.48 -5.61 2.41
CA PHE A 44 10.11 -5.55 2.89
C PHE A 44 9.97 -6.20 4.26
N SER A 45 9.26 -5.52 5.16
CA SER A 45 8.69 -6.14 6.36
C SER A 45 7.26 -6.57 6.04
N VAL A 46 7.02 -7.88 5.98
CA VAL A 46 5.67 -8.46 5.87
C VAL A 46 5.32 -9.11 7.20
N GLN A 47 4.32 -8.59 7.89
CA GLN A 47 3.90 -9.00 9.24
C GLN A 47 2.41 -9.31 9.27
N ILE A 48 2.02 -10.15 10.22
CA ILE A 48 0.62 -10.50 10.48
C ILE A 48 0.29 -10.08 11.89
N GLU A 49 -0.90 -9.52 12.06
CA GLU A 49 -1.48 -9.31 13.39
C GLU A 49 -2.82 -10.05 13.47
N ARG A 50 -3.11 -10.62 14.64
CA ARG A 50 -4.36 -11.34 14.92
C ARG A 50 -4.96 -10.75 16.18
N TYR A 51 -6.25 -10.46 16.14
CA TYR A 51 -6.99 -9.82 17.23
C TYR A 51 -8.44 -10.33 17.27
N SER A 52 -9.17 -10.02 18.33
CA SER A 52 -10.51 -10.58 18.56
C SER A 52 -11.52 -10.28 17.44
N GLY A 53 -11.30 -9.20 16.68
CA GLY A 53 -12.15 -8.78 15.56
C GLY A 53 -11.57 -9.06 14.18
N GLY A 54 -10.50 -9.85 14.05
CA GLY A 54 -9.94 -10.21 12.75
C GLY A 54 -8.43 -10.36 12.72
N GLN A 55 -7.87 -10.12 11.55
CA GLN A 55 -6.45 -10.25 11.28
C GLN A 55 -6.04 -9.25 10.21
N SER A 56 -4.79 -8.81 10.24
CA SER A 56 -4.25 -7.88 9.25
C SER A 56 -2.94 -8.38 8.66
N LEU A 57 -2.71 -8.02 7.39
CA LEU A 57 -1.45 -8.19 6.68
C LEU A 57 -0.81 -6.81 6.52
N ASN A 58 0.32 -6.62 7.20
CA ASN A 58 1.08 -5.38 7.18
C ASN A 58 2.29 -5.53 6.25
N ILE A 59 2.36 -4.74 5.19
CA ILE A 59 3.50 -4.69 4.26
C ILE A 59 4.15 -3.31 4.37
N SER A 60 5.41 -3.27 4.78
CA SER A 60 6.20 -2.04 4.85
C SER A 60 7.42 -2.14 3.94
N LEU A 61 7.61 -1.18 3.03
CA LEU A 61 8.88 -1.00 2.32
C LEU A 61 9.87 -0.33 3.27
N MET A 62 10.90 -1.06 3.69
CA MET A 62 11.87 -0.59 4.68
C MET A 62 13.10 0.07 4.05
N SER A 63 13.51 -0.40 2.87
CA SER A 63 14.64 0.20 2.15
C SER A 63 14.61 -0.17 0.68
N ALA A 64 15.13 0.70 -0.18
CA ALA A 64 15.24 0.50 -1.63
C ALA A 64 16.47 1.26 -2.18
N PRO A 65 16.97 0.97 -3.39
CA PRO A 65 18.09 1.71 -3.99
C PRO A 65 17.73 3.14 -4.42
N TRP A 66 16.45 3.51 -4.38
CA TRP A 66 15.90 4.82 -4.73
C TRP A 66 15.25 5.47 -3.50
N GLU A 67 15.06 6.79 -3.57
CA GLU A 67 14.27 7.51 -2.56
C GLU A 67 12.80 7.11 -2.66
N ALA A 68 12.14 6.81 -1.54
CA ALA A 68 10.74 6.41 -1.57
C ALA A 68 9.78 7.60 -1.52
N ILE A 69 10.14 8.64 -0.77
CA ILE A 69 9.33 9.84 -0.55
C ILE A 69 10.14 11.03 -1.03
N ILE A 70 9.51 11.91 -1.81
CA ILE A 70 10.14 13.16 -2.21
C ILE A 70 10.05 14.14 -1.03
N ASN A 71 11.21 14.52 -0.48
CA ASN A 71 11.29 15.25 0.79
C ASN A 71 11.27 16.77 0.65
N THR A 72 11.50 17.31 -0.54
CA THR A 72 11.58 18.77 -0.77
C THR A 72 10.98 19.14 -2.10
N GLY A 73 10.13 20.17 -2.08
CA GLY A 73 9.50 20.71 -3.26
C GLY A 73 8.46 21.76 -2.94
N SER A 74 8.05 22.48 -3.97
CA SER A 74 7.01 23.51 -3.93
C SER A 74 5.82 23.04 -4.76
N ILE A 75 4.62 23.41 -4.36
CA ILE A 75 3.44 23.25 -5.22
C ILE A 75 3.37 24.49 -6.12
N ILE A 76 3.63 24.32 -7.42
CA ILE A 76 3.56 25.36 -8.44
C ILE A 76 2.47 24.96 -9.44
N ASP A 77 1.50 25.83 -9.70
CA ASP A 77 0.39 25.58 -10.63
C ASP A 77 -0.30 24.21 -10.43
N ARG A 78 -0.59 23.86 -9.16
CA ARG A 78 -1.21 22.58 -8.76
C ARG A 78 -0.36 21.33 -9.04
N LYS A 79 0.93 21.50 -9.35
CA LYS A 79 1.90 20.43 -9.54
C LYS A 79 2.97 20.51 -8.46
N PHE A 80 3.38 19.37 -7.93
CA PHE A 80 4.55 19.33 -7.08
C PHE A 80 5.80 19.42 -7.94
N VAL A 81 6.65 20.39 -7.63
CA VAL A 81 7.94 20.62 -8.24
C VAL A 81 8.98 20.33 -7.18
N SER A 82 9.78 19.28 -7.36
CA SER A 82 10.89 18.99 -6.45
C SER A 82 11.89 20.15 -6.47
N THR A 83 12.21 20.71 -5.31
CA THR A 83 13.16 21.82 -5.15
C THR A 83 14.21 21.45 -4.11
N SER A 84 15.40 22.05 -4.17
CA SER A 84 16.43 21.94 -3.13
C SER A 84 16.27 22.96 -2.00
N GLU A 85 15.28 23.86 -2.11
CA GLU A 85 15.01 24.94 -1.15
C GLU A 85 13.80 24.59 -0.27
N GLN A 86 13.78 25.12 0.96
CA GLN A 86 12.81 24.80 2.02
C GLN A 86 11.35 24.71 1.50
N GLY A 87 10.75 23.52 1.65
CA GLY A 87 9.35 23.22 1.31
C GLY A 87 8.70 22.34 2.39
N TYR A 88 7.52 21.78 2.09
CA TYR A 88 6.81 20.87 3.01
C TYR A 88 7.70 19.67 3.40
N GLU A 89 7.99 19.51 4.69
CA GLU A 89 8.69 18.33 5.20
C GLU A 89 7.70 17.15 5.25
N PHE A 90 7.87 16.20 4.33
CA PHE A 90 7.05 15.00 4.30
C PHE A 90 7.48 14.00 5.38
N LYS A 91 6.52 13.22 5.88
CA LYS A 91 6.81 12.21 6.90
C LYS A 91 7.85 11.22 6.38
N LYS A 92 8.89 10.92 7.17
CA LYS A 92 9.90 9.88 6.87
C LYS A 92 9.35 8.44 6.85
N HIS A 93 8.10 8.29 7.29
CA HIS A 93 7.30 7.08 7.20
C HIS A 93 5.84 7.46 6.92
N THR A 94 5.11 6.65 6.18
CA THR A 94 3.68 6.87 5.98
C THR A 94 2.94 5.55 5.79
N GLN A 95 1.74 5.44 6.36
CA GLN A 95 0.78 4.42 5.98
C GLN A 95 0.09 4.89 4.70
N LEU A 96 0.04 4.05 3.68
CA LEU A 96 -0.54 4.40 2.40
C LEU A 96 -2.05 4.14 2.39
N ASN A 97 -2.79 5.01 1.73
CA ASN A 97 -4.16 4.77 1.36
C ASN A 97 -4.17 3.78 0.17
N GLN A 98 -4.50 2.52 0.46
CA GLN A 98 -4.53 1.44 -0.52
C GLN A 98 -5.53 1.66 -1.66
N TYR A 99 -6.62 2.41 -1.42
CA TYR A 99 -7.65 2.66 -2.42
C TYR A 99 -7.12 3.50 -3.59
N GLN A 100 -6.06 4.29 -3.37
CA GLN A 100 -5.40 5.04 -4.44
C GLN A 100 -4.69 4.14 -5.45
N PHE A 101 -4.37 2.89 -5.12
CA PHE A 101 -3.80 1.91 -6.06
C PHE A 101 -4.87 1.15 -6.87
N ASN A 102 -6.15 1.28 -6.49
CA ASN A 102 -7.28 0.62 -7.15
C ASN A 102 -8.18 1.59 -7.91
N ASN A 103 -7.80 2.87 -8.00
CA ASN A 103 -8.61 3.86 -8.70
C ASN A 103 -8.47 3.67 -10.22
N PRO A 104 -9.52 3.21 -10.94
CA PRO A 104 -9.44 3.00 -12.39
C PRO A 104 -9.32 4.31 -13.18
N TYR A 105 -9.58 5.45 -12.53
CA TYR A 105 -9.50 6.76 -13.17
C TYR A 105 -8.09 7.38 -13.16
N GLU A 106 -7.12 6.85 -12.41
CA GLU A 106 -5.77 7.46 -12.34
C GLU A 106 -4.67 6.43 -12.04
N GLY A 107 -4.27 5.67 -13.06
CA GLY A 107 -2.96 5.02 -13.07
C GLY A 107 -1.90 6.06 -13.45
N GLN A 108 -1.03 6.44 -12.51
CA GLN A 108 -0.07 7.55 -12.66
C GLN A 108 -0.74 8.91 -12.92
N THR A 109 -1.01 9.65 -11.84
CA THR A 109 -1.41 11.09 -11.80
C THR A 109 -2.83 11.38 -12.24
N ALA A 110 -3.56 12.22 -11.50
CA ALA A 110 -3.66 13.64 -11.82
C ALA A 110 -4.82 14.27 -11.02
N CYS A 111 -4.54 15.27 -10.19
CA CYS A 111 -5.31 16.50 -10.32
C CYS A 111 -6.83 16.42 -10.11
N ALA A 112 -7.32 15.86 -9.00
CA ALA A 112 -8.35 16.63 -8.30
C ALA A 112 -7.69 17.99 -8.03
N ASP A 113 -8.24 19.08 -8.60
CA ASP A 113 -7.64 20.42 -8.66
C ASP A 113 -6.65 20.71 -7.51
N GLY A 114 -5.34 20.56 -7.75
CA GLY A 114 -4.31 20.86 -6.73
C GLY A 114 -3.47 19.70 -6.22
N ILE A 115 -3.84 18.44 -6.47
CA ILE A 115 -3.12 17.28 -5.90
C ILE A 115 -1.97 16.83 -6.83
N PRO A 116 -0.74 16.69 -6.30
CA PRO A 116 0.41 16.30 -7.11
C PRO A 116 0.47 14.80 -7.44
N GLU A 117 1.18 14.48 -8.53
CA GLU A 117 1.62 13.11 -8.87
C GLU A 117 2.22 12.40 -7.66
N GLY A 118 1.87 11.14 -7.44
CA GLY A 118 2.45 10.32 -6.38
C GLY A 118 1.92 10.65 -4.98
N TRP A 119 0.99 11.60 -4.84
CA TRP A 119 0.38 11.91 -3.56
C TRP A 119 -0.34 10.69 -2.97
N ASN A 120 0.10 10.25 -1.80
CA ASN A 120 -0.54 9.20 -1.04
C ASN A 120 -0.46 9.49 0.47
N ASN A 121 -1.63 9.65 1.10
CA ASN A 121 -1.79 9.90 2.53
C ASN A 121 -0.77 10.89 3.14
N GLY A 122 -0.65 12.08 2.54
CA GLY A 122 0.22 13.14 3.07
C GLY A 122 1.72 12.93 2.78
N ALA A 123 2.07 12.07 1.82
CA ALA A 123 3.42 11.93 1.27
C ALA A 123 3.37 11.94 -0.25
N ILE A 124 4.47 12.33 -0.90
CA ILE A 124 4.63 12.22 -2.35
C ILE A 124 5.60 11.09 -2.63
N LEU A 125 5.09 10.00 -3.19
CA LEU A 125 5.90 8.85 -3.57
C LEU A 125 6.64 9.12 -4.87
N THR A 126 7.88 8.66 -4.95
CA THR A 126 8.57 8.55 -6.25
C THR A 126 7.86 7.54 -7.14
N ARG A 127 8.11 7.60 -8.46
CA ARG A 127 7.50 6.68 -9.41
C ARG A 127 7.88 5.23 -9.11
N GLU A 128 9.13 5.00 -8.70
CA GLU A 128 9.66 3.72 -8.29
C GLU A 128 8.93 3.19 -7.04
N ALA A 129 8.72 4.06 -6.04
CA ALA A 129 7.97 3.72 -4.83
C ALA A 129 6.51 3.39 -5.13
N TRP A 130 5.87 4.20 -5.97
CA TRP A 130 4.49 3.99 -6.39
C TRP A 130 4.33 2.64 -7.06
N ASN A 131 5.12 2.36 -8.10
CA ASN A 131 5.03 1.10 -8.85
C ASN A 131 5.33 -0.11 -7.96
N CYS A 132 6.31 0.01 -7.07
CA CYS A 132 6.67 -1.03 -6.10
C CYS A 132 5.51 -1.34 -5.14
N MET A 133 4.87 -0.31 -4.57
CA MET A 133 3.78 -0.47 -3.60
C MET A 133 2.46 -0.82 -4.27
N GLU A 134 2.21 -0.34 -5.49
CA GLU A 134 1.07 -0.77 -6.32
C GLU A 134 1.18 -2.27 -6.62
N ARG A 135 2.40 -2.77 -6.91
CA ARG A 135 2.62 -4.20 -7.10
C ARG A 135 2.38 -4.98 -5.80
N ALA A 136 2.86 -4.47 -4.66
CA ALA A 136 2.58 -5.08 -3.36
C ALA A 136 1.08 -5.15 -3.05
N TYR A 137 0.35 -4.07 -3.36
CA TYR A 137 -1.10 -4.01 -3.28
C TYR A 137 -1.74 -5.11 -4.14
N LYS A 138 -1.45 -5.15 -5.45
CA LYS A 138 -2.03 -6.12 -6.41
C LYS A 138 -1.78 -7.58 -6.01
N ILE A 139 -0.59 -7.90 -5.51
CA ILE A 139 -0.29 -9.26 -5.05
C ILE A 139 -1.15 -9.61 -3.83
N ALA A 140 -1.20 -8.73 -2.83
CA ALA A 140 -1.92 -9.00 -1.59
C ALA A 140 -3.44 -9.00 -1.78
N SER A 141 -3.99 -8.04 -2.52
CA SER A 141 -5.42 -7.96 -2.84
C SER A 141 -5.89 -9.14 -3.67
N GLY A 142 -5.00 -9.75 -4.48
CA GLY A 142 -5.27 -11.01 -5.17
C GLY A 142 -5.67 -12.16 -4.25
N TYR A 143 -5.32 -12.15 -2.96
CA TYR A 143 -5.73 -13.16 -1.97
C TYR A 143 -6.83 -12.66 -1.02
N ASN A 144 -7.27 -11.42 -1.18
CA ASN A 144 -8.21 -10.78 -0.27
C ASN A 144 -9.67 -11.05 -0.69
N TYR A 145 -10.53 -11.12 0.31
CA TYR A 145 -11.98 -11.01 0.16
C TYR A 145 -12.42 -9.93 1.13
N ASP A 146 -13.25 -8.99 0.67
CA ASP A 146 -13.79 -7.92 1.51
C ASP A 146 -15.20 -7.56 1.06
N ASP A 147 -16.17 -7.81 1.93
CA ASP A 147 -17.58 -7.44 1.85
C ASP A 147 -17.95 -6.52 3.02
N SER A 148 -17.00 -5.73 3.51
CA SER A 148 -17.23 -4.78 4.60
C SER A 148 -17.91 -3.50 4.11
N ASP A 149 -18.85 -3.00 4.90
CA ASP A 149 -19.49 -1.69 4.73
C ASP A 149 -19.54 -0.94 6.07
N GLY A 150 -18.73 0.11 6.17
CA GLY A 150 -18.64 0.95 7.35
C GLY A 150 -19.88 1.82 7.62
N MET A 151 -20.76 2.04 6.63
CA MET A 151 -22.00 2.80 6.85
C MET A 151 -23.01 2.02 7.70
N ILE A 152 -22.97 0.69 7.63
CA ILE A 152 -23.89 -0.20 8.34
C ILE A 152 -23.20 -1.01 9.44
N ASP A 153 -21.96 -0.66 9.79
CA ASP A 153 -21.17 -1.36 10.82
C ASP A 153 -21.00 -2.87 10.54
N TYR A 154 -20.84 -3.24 9.26
CA TYR A 154 -20.66 -4.62 8.83
C TYR A 154 -19.23 -4.82 8.35
N PHE A 155 -18.49 -5.71 8.99
CA PHE A 155 -17.10 -6.00 8.63
C PHE A 155 -16.91 -7.49 8.34
N ASN A 156 -16.76 -7.81 7.06
CA ASN A 156 -16.58 -9.18 6.60
C ASN A 156 -15.43 -9.24 5.59
N THR A 157 -14.23 -9.42 6.10
CA THR A 157 -13.02 -9.59 5.30
C THR A 157 -12.18 -10.75 5.82
N ASN A 158 -11.45 -11.42 4.94
CA ASN A 158 -10.51 -12.45 5.39
C ASN A 158 -9.27 -11.84 6.06
N PHE A 159 -8.86 -10.62 5.68
CA PHE A 159 -7.84 -9.84 6.38
C PHE A 159 -7.85 -8.36 5.97
N TYR A 160 -7.44 -7.47 6.86
CA TYR A 160 -7.18 -6.07 6.54
C TYR A 160 -5.78 -5.89 5.96
N LEU A 161 -5.64 -5.19 4.85
CA LEU A 161 -4.34 -4.89 4.24
C LEU A 161 -3.87 -3.50 4.66
N HIS A 162 -2.63 -3.43 5.15
CA HIS A 162 -1.97 -2.17 5.45
C HIS A 162 -0.65 -2.07 4.69
N LEU A 163 -0.50 -1.00 3.91
CA LEU A 163 0.70 -0.70 3.14
C LEU A 163 1.43 0.48 3.76
N ASN A 164 2.76 0.43 3.82
CA ASN A 164 3.54 1.47 4.48
C ASN A 164 4.87 1.72 3.75
N ILE A 165 5.34 2.96 3.78
CA ILE A 165 6.75 3.32 3.57
C ILE A 165 7.38 3.50 4.95
N GLY A 166 8.36 2.66 5.28
CA GLY A 166 8.93 2.59 6.62
C GLY A 166 7.90 2.21 7.69
N LYS A 167 8.31 2.36 8.95
CA LYS A 167 7.47 2.27 10.16
C LYS A 167 7.69 3.51 11.01
N TRP A 168 6.79 3.74 11.97
CA TRP A 168 6.87 4.88 12.88
C TRP A 168 8.15 4.87 13.74
N ASP A 169 8.60 3.69 14.16
CA ASP A 169 9.81 3.45 14.97
C ASP A 169 11.05 3.11 14.14
N ASN A 170 10.87 2.78 12.86
CA ASN A 170 11.93 2.40 11.95
C ASN A 170 11.63 2.95 10.54
N PRO A 171 11.97 4.22 10.25
CA PRO A 171 11.64 4.88 9.00
C PRO A 171 12.36 4.24 7.81
N PHE A 172 11.89 4.55 6.59
CA PHE A 172 12.50 4.06 5.36
C PHE A 172 13.95 4.55 5.23
N GLN A 173 14.82 3.70 4.66
CA GLN A 173 16.22 4.03 4.40
C GLN A 173 16.59 3.79 2.94
N ARG A 174 17.13 4.79 2.25
CA ARG A 174 17.71 4.57 0.90
C ARG A 174 19.00 3.75 1.01
N LYS A 175 19.08 2.61 0.32
CA LYS A 175 20.31 1.83 0.18
C LYS A 175 21.33 2.62 -0.65
N GLY A 176 22.53 2.83 -0.10
CA GLY A 176 23.62 3.49 -0.81
C GLY A 176 23.58 5.02 -0.82
N GLY A 177 22.68 5.66 -0.06
CA GLY A 177 22.83 7.07 0.32
C GLY A 177 23.89 7.19 1.41
N LYS A 178 24.98 7.92 1.17
CA LYS A 178 25.78 8.44 2.28
C LYS A 178 24.88 9.37 3.09
N SER A 179 24.74 9.09 4.39
CA SER A 179 24.18 9.99 5.39
C SER A 179 24.90 11.32 5.43
#